data_AF-A0A359LQE3-F1
#
_entry.id   AF-A0A359LQE3-F1
#
_cell.length_a   1.000
_cell.length_b   1.000
_cell.length_c   1.000
_cell.angle_alpha   90.00
_cell.angle_beta   90.00
_cell.angle_gamma   90.00
#
_symmetry.space_group_name_H-M   'P 1'
#
loop_
_entity.id
_entity.type
_entity.pdbx_description
1 polymer ?
#
loop_
_entity_poly.entity_id
_entity_poly.type
_entity_poly.pdbx_seq_one_letter_code
_entity_poly.pdbx_strand_id
1 'polypeptide(L)' 'DAAAHAMTALDLLLKPDLLAAAKTYFAEQTRDTKWQSLIPPGTQPPASINREKMDRVRPQLDKLRYDPTKYKTYLEQLG' A
#
# COMPACT_ATOMS: atom_id res chain seq x y z
N ASP A 1 -17.31 3.35 8.85
CA ASP A 1 -15.85 3.26 9.02
C ASP A 1 -15.05 3.91 7.88
N ALA A 2 -15.19 3.49 6.61
CA ALA A 2 -14.40 4.03 5.51
C ALA A 2 -14.49 5.56 5.34
N ALA A 3 -15.69 6.13 5.47
CA ALA A 3 -15.90 7.58 5.37
C ALA A 3 -15.17 8.38 6.47
N ALA A 4 -15.15 7.88 7.71
CA ALA A 4 -14.44 8.53 8.81
C ALA A 4 -12.93 8.55 8.55
N HIS A 5 -12.35 7.43 8.10
CA HIS A 5 -10.93 7.37 7.74
C HIS A 5 -10.57 8.30 6.59
N ALA A 6 -11.44 8.41 5.58
CA ALA A 6 -11.23 9.34 4.47
C ALA A 6 -11.21 10.81 4.95
N MET A 7 -12.14 11.19 5.83
CA MET A 7 -12.17 12.53 6.43
C MET A 7 -10.93 12.80 7.28
N THR A 8 -10.47 11.82 8.07
CA THR A 8 -9.22 11.94 8.83
C THR A 8 -8.00 12.12 7.92
N ALA A 9 -7.93 11.40 6.80
CA ALA A 9 -6.86 11.57 5.82
C ALA A 9 -6.89 12.99 5.22
N LEU A 10 -8.07 13.52 4.90
CA LEU A 10 -8.22 14.90 4.44
C LEU A 10 -7.80 15.91 5.51
N ASP A 11 -8.19 15.71 6.77
CA ASP A 11 -7.77 16.58 7.87
C ASP A 11 -6.24 16.63 8.02
N LEU A 12 -5.56 15.49 7.91
CA LEU A 12 -4.09 15.43 7.97
C LEU A 12 -3.41 16.10 6.78
N LEU A 13 -4.06 16.11 5.60
CA LEU A 13 -3.55 16.78 4.39
C LEU A 13 -3.76 18.29 4.44
N LEU A 14 -4.90 18.73 4.97
CA LEU A 14 -5.33 20.13 4.92
C LEU A 14 -4.90 20.95 6.15
N LYS A 15 -4.52 20.30 7.25
CA LYS A 15 -4.13 20.96 8.52
C LYS A 15 -2.70 20.56 8.92
N PRO A 16 -1.67 21.33 8.50
CA PRO A 16 -0.26 20.97 8.74
C PRO A 16 0.09 20.87 10.23
N ASP A 17 -0.52 21.70 11.08
CA ASP A 17 -0.30 21.67 12.53
C ASP A 17 -0.83 20.37 13.17
N LEU A 18 -1.94 19.85 12.65
CA LEU A 18 -2.49 18.57 13.10
C LEU A 18 -1.56 17.41 12.73
N LEU A 19 -0.97 17.45 11.52
CA LEU A 19 0.03 16.47 11.11
C LEU A 19 1.27 16.52 12.00
N ALA A 20 1.74 17.72 12.35
CA ALA A 20 2.87 17.90 13.25
C ALA A 20 2.57 17.34 14.64
N ALA A 21 1.41 17.67 15.22
CA ALA A 21 0.98 17.17 16.52
C ALA A 21 0.84 15.63 16.54
N ALA A 22 0.27 15.05 15.49
CA ALA A 22 0.13 13.60 15.35
C ALA A 22 1.50 12.89 15.30
N LYS A 23 2.48 13.47 14.60
CA LYS A 23 3.86 12.94 14.56
C LYS A 23 4.54 13.03 15.92
N THR A 24 4.42 14.16 16.61
CA THR A 24 4.97 14.33 17.97
C THR A 24 4.39 13.30 18.91
N TYR A 25 3.06 13.19 18.96
CA TYR A 25 2.37 12.22 19.79
C TYR A 25 2.81 10.79 19.47
N PHE A 26 2.88 10.41 18.19
CA PHE A 26 3.32 9.08 17.78
C PHE A 26 4.76 8.79 18.23
N ALA A 27 5.67 9.76 18.11
CA ALA A 27 7.06 9.61 18.56
C ALA A 27 7.17 9.45 20.09
N GLU A 28 6.31 10.12 20.86
CA GLU A 28 6.24 9.97 22.31
C GLU A 28 5.68 8.60 22.71
N GLN A 29 4.61 8.14 22.06
CA GLN A 29 4.01 6.82 22.32
C GLN A 29 4.95 5.67 21.93
N THR A 30 5.80 5.88 20.92
CA THR A 30 6.77 4.88 20.44
C THR A 30 8.20 5.17 20.92
N ARG A 31 8.33 5.92 22.03
CA ARG A 31 9.65 6.29 22.58
C ARG A 31 10.48 5.05 22.88
N ASP A 32 9.88 4.07 23.56
CA ASP A 32 10.57 2.86 24.02
C ASP A 32 10.41 1.67 23.06
N THR A 33 9.34 1.67 22.26
CA THR A 33 9.08 0.60 21.29
C THR A 33 9.53 1.03 19.90
N LYS A 34 10.63 0.45 19.42
CA LYS A 34 11.10 0.64 18.05
C LYS A 34 10.58 -0.47 17.16
N TRP A 35 10.14 -0.10 15.95
CA TRP A 35 9.74 -1.08 14.95
C TRP A 35 10.92 -2.01 14.65
N GLN A 36 10.62 -3.30 14.66
CA GLN A 36 11.52 -4.34 14.18
C GLN A 36 10.76 -5.18 13.16
N SER A 37 11.47 -5.63 12.14
CA SER A 37 10.89 -6.53 11.16
C SER A 37 10.46 -7.83 11.83
N LEU A 38 9.21 -8.23 11.61
CA LEU A 38 8.74 -9.58 11.96
C LEU A 38 9.37 -10.65 11.05
N ILE A 39 9.98 -10.23 9.95
CA ILE A 39 10.72 -11.07 9.01
C ILE A 39 12.21 -10.98 9.36
N PRO A 40 12.86 -12.08 9.76
CA PRO A 40 14.29 -12.08 10.06
C PRO A 40 15.13 -11.58 8.86
N PRO A 41 16.25 -10.88 9.11
CA PRO A 41 17.18 -10.48 8.05
C PRO A 41 17.60 -11.66 7.17
N GLY A 42 17.60 -11.47 5.86
CA GLY A 42 17.99 -12.51 4.90
C GLY A 42 16.92 -13.55 4.56
N THR A 43 15.75 -13.51 5.21
CA THR A 43 14.62 -14.40 4.87
C THR A 43 14.21 -14.21 3.41
N GLN A 44 14.31 -15.27 2.63
CA GLN A 44 13.83 -15.26 1.25
C GLN A 44 12.31 -15.44 1.23
N PRO A 45 11.58 -14.73 0.35
CA PRO A 45 10.16 -14.98 0.18
C PRO A 45 9.95 -16.43 -0.27
N PRO A 46 8.95 -17.14 0.29
CA PRO A 46 8.70 -18.53 -0.08
C PRO A 46 8.02 -18.61 -1.44
N ALA A 47 8.80 -18.40 -2.50
CA ALA A 47 8.31 -18.30 -3.88
C ALA A 47 7.60 -19.57 -4.36
N SER A 48 7.87 -20.73 -3.74
CA SER A 48 7.21 -22.00 -4.05
C SER A 48 5.76 -22.07 -3.56
N ILE A 49 5.41 -21.41 -2.44
CA ILE A 49 4.10 -21.58 -1.78
C ILE A 49 2.94 -21.16 -2.70
N ASN A 50 3.17 -20.18 -3.57
CA ASN A 50 2.16 -19.69 -4.51
C ASN A 50 2.46 -20.04 -5.96
N ARG A 51 3.47 -20.87 -6.25
CA ARG A 51 3.91 -21.15 -7.62
C ARG A 51 2.77 -21.61 -8.52
N GLU A 52 2.07 -22.67 -8.13
CA GLU A 52 0.99 -23.25 -8.94
C GLU A 52 -0.17 -22.25 -9.18
N LYS A 53 -0.54 -21.48 -8.15
CA LYS A 53 -1.56 -20.44 -8.27
C LYS A 53 -1.11 -19.33 -9.23
N MET A 54 0.14 -18.88 -9.10
CA MET A 54 0.68 -17.83 -9.98
C MET A 54 0.82 -18.33 -11.42
N ASP A 55 1.20 -19.58 -11.65
CA ASP A 55 1.30 -20.18 -12.99
C ASP A 55 -0.08 -20.20 -13.68
N ARG A 56 -1.15 -20.43 -12.92
CA ARG A 56 -2.54 -20.41 -13.42
C ARG A 56 -3.07 -18.98 -13.65
N VAL A 57 -2.78 -18.06 -12.75
CA VAL A 57 -3.44 -16.74 -12.68
C VAL A 57 -2.67 -15.66 -13.44
N ARG A 58 -1.33 -15.67 -13.47
CA ARG A 58 -0.51 -14.64 -14.15
C ARG A 58 -0.91 -14.45 -15.63
N PRO A 59 -1.08 -15.50 -16.46
CA PRO A 59 -1.46 -15.32 -17.85
C PRO A 59 -2.86 -14.71 -18.04
N GLN A 60 -3.73 -14.87 -17.05
CA GLN A 60 -5.07 -14.26 -17.07
C GLN A 60 -4.99 -12.77 -16.70
N LEU A 61 -4.18 -12.43 -15.70
CA LEU A 61 -3.95 -11.04 -15.28
C LEU A 61 -3.19 -10.22 -16.32
N ASP A 62 -2.26 -10.83 -17.07
CA ASP A 62 -1.49 -10.13 -18.10
C ASP A 62 -2.39 -9.55 -19.19
N LYS A 63 -3.53 -10.18 -19.49
CA LYS A 63 -4.53 -9.67 -20.43
C LYS A 63 -5.23 -8.40 -19.95
N LEU A 64 -5.24 -8.19 -18.64
CA LEU A 64 -5.88 -7.05 -17.97
C LEU A 64 -4.88 -5.92 -17.67
N ARG A 65 -3.59 -6.13 -17.97
CA ARG A 65 -2.59 -5.08 -17.76
C ARG A 65 -2.91 -3.87 -18.61
N TYR A 66 -2.53 -2.71 -18.08
CA TYR A 66 -2.61 -1.46 -18.80
C TYR A 66 -1.81 -1.55 -20.11
N ASP A 67 -2.45 -1.23 -21.23
CA ASP A 67 -1.82 -1.19 -22.54
C ASP A 67 -1.65 0.27 -23.01
N PRO A 68 -0.47 0.88 -22.83
CA PRO A 68 -0.22 2.27 -23.20
C PRO A 68 -0.23 2.52 -24.71
N THR A 69 -0.25 1.47 -25.54
CA THR A 69 -0.38 1.62 -26.99
C THR A 69 -1.83 1.80 -27.43
N LYS A 70 -2.78 1.42 -26.56
CA LYS A 70 -4.23 1.47 -26.83
C LYS A 70 -4.94 2.59 -26.09
N TYR A 71 -4.44 2.98 -24.92
CA TYR A 71 -5.06 4.00 -24.05
C TYR A 71 -4.00 4.99 -23.58
N LYS A 72 -4.36 6.26 -23.37
CA LYS A 72 -3.43 7.29 -22.89
C LYS A 72 -3.28 7.25 -21.38
N THR A 73 -4.33 6.83 -20.66
CA THR A 73 -4.29 6.66 -19.20
C THR A 73 -4.97 5.36 -18.76
N TYR A 74 -4.64 4.89 -17.56
CA TYR A 74 -5.29 3.73 -16.95
C TYR A 74 -6.80 3.94 -16.74
N LEU A 75 -7.23 5.17 -16.43
CA LEU A 75 -8.64 5.50 -16.25
C LEU A 75 -9.41 5.33 -17.56
N GLU A 76 -8.85 5.78 -18.68
CA GLU A 76 -9.47 5.58 -20.00
C GLU A 76 -9.63 4.10 -20.38
N GLN A 77 -8.73 3.22 -19.92
CA GLN A 77 -8.87 1.78 -20.14
C GLN A 77 -10.03 1.16 -19.34
N LEU A 78 -10.38 1.75 -18.19
CA LEU A 78 -11.46 1.27 -17.34
C LEU A 78 -12.85 1.80 -17.74
N GLY A 79 -12.91 2.84 -18.58
CA GLY A 79 -14.14 3.56 -18.94
C GLY A 79 -14.25 4.91 -18.25
#